data_AF-A0A844T2Q6-F1
#
_entry.id   AF-A0A844T2Q6-F1
#
_cell.length_a   1.000
_cell.length_b   1.000
_cell.length_c   1.000
_cell.angle_alpha   90.00
_cell.angle_beta   90.00
_cell.angle_gamma   90.00
#
_symmetry.space_group_name_H-M   'P 1'
#
loop_
_entity.id
_entity.type
_entity.pdbx_description
1 polymer ?
#
loop_
_entity_poly.entity_id
_entity_poly.type
_entity_poly.pdbx_seq_one_letter_code
_entity_poly.pdbx_strand_id
1 'polypeptide(L)'
;MVTKRSHQVDHLDPLIREALSWITRLKSGEATLADAEQLMDWRGRSTAHEHAFRDAVKCWRAIGQALATGRPPPASRRRRPPKSKARA
;
A
#
# COMPACT_ATOMS: atom_id res chain seq x y z
N MET A 1 8.76 16.95 23.55
CA MET A 1 9.31 15.83 22.77
C MET A 1 8.52 14.57 23.07
N VAL A 2 8.51 13.61 22.14
CA VAL A 2 7.81 12.31 22.07
C VAL A 2 6.48 12.35 21.29
N THR A 3 6.51 11.61 20.20
CA THR A 3 5.60 11.61 19.05
C THR A 3 4.29 10.86 19.32
N LYS A 4 3.17 11.57 19.28
CA LYS A 4 1.78 11.04 19.36
C LYS A 4 1.44 9.97 18.31
N ARG A 5 2.31 9.76 17.31
CA ARG A 5 2.09 8.82 16.19
C ARG A 5 2.45 7.36 16.53
N SER A 6 3.18 7.12 17.62
CA SER A 6 3.69 5.78 17.94
C SER A 6 2.67 4.88 18.66
N HIS A 7 1.84 5.44 19.57
CA HIS A 7 0.83 4.67 20.31
C HIS A 7 -0.43 4.32 19.49
N GLN A 8 -0.65 4.95 18.34
CA GLN A 8 -1.86 4.70 17.56
C GLN A 8 -1.81 3.34 16.82
N VAL A 9 -0.61 2.76 16.70
CA VAL A 9 -0.38 1.45 16.06
C VAL A 9 -0.58 0.30 17.06
N ASP A 10 -0.64 0.59 18.37
CA ASP A 10 -0.74 -0.40 19.46
C ASP A 10 -2.18 -0.88 19.74
N HIS A 11 -3.17 -0.48 18.94
CA HIS A 11 -4.57 -0.95 19.04
C HIS A 11 -5.01 -1.87 17.90
N LEU A 12 -4.12 -2.21 16.98
CA LEU A 12 -4.42 -3.21 15.96
C LEU A 12 -4.49 -4.59 16.61
N ASP A 13 -5.52 -5.35 16.24
CA ASP A 13 -5.60 -6.78 16.55
C ASP A 13 -4.25 -7.45 16.21
N PRO A 14 -3.67 -8.24 17.13
CA PRO A 14 -2.41 -8.94 16.92
C PRO A 14 -2.35 -9.70 15.58
N LEU A 15 -3.45 -10.36 15.18
CA LEU A 15 -3.52 -11.11 13.92
C LEU A 15 -3.49 -10.19 12.70
N ILE A 16 -4.10 -9.01 12.79
CA ILE A 16 -4.04 -8.01 11.72
C ILE A 16 -2.62 -7.45 11.60
N ARG A 17 -1.93 -7.24 12.72
CA ARG A 17 -0.52 -6.80 12.71
C ARG A 17 0.39 -7.83 12.05
N GLU A 18 0.20 -9.11 12.38
CA GLU A 18 0.92 -10.21 11.73
C GLU A 18 0.57 -10.32 10.23
N ALA A 19 -0.70 -10.17 9.86
CA ALA A 19 -1.10 -10.14 8.46
C ALA A 19 -0.41 -9.01 7.67
N LEU A 20 -0.31 -7.81 8.27
CA LEU A 20 0.36 -6.66 7.64
C LEU A 20 1.88 -6.85 7.52
N SER A 21 2.51 -7.53 8.48
CA SER A 21 3.95 -7.84 8.39
C SER A 21 4.22 -8.81 7.24
N TRP A 22 3.36 -9.81 7.03
CA TRP A 22 3.42 -10.70 5.87
C TRP A 22 3.26 -9.95 4.55
N ILE A 23 2.28 -9.04 4.44
CA ILE A 23 2.11 -8.21 3.23
C ILE A 23 3.35 -7.38 2.96
N THR A 24 3.93 -6.77 4.00
CA THR A 24 5.16 -5.97 3.87
C THR A 24 6.33 -6.82 3.39
N ARG A 25 6.49 -8.03 3.95
CA ARG A 25 7.51 -9.00 3.53
C ARG A 25 7.35 -9.37 2.06
N LEU A 26 6.14 -9.71 1.61
CA LEU A 26 5.86 -10.06 0.21
C LEU A 26 6.09 -8.89 -0.76
N LYS A 27 5.93 -7.65 -0.29
CA LYS A 27 6.08 -6.44 -1.11
C LYS A 27 7.45 -5.79 -1.02
N SER A 28 8.38 -6.32 -0.22
CA SER A 28 9.74 -5.76 -0.09
C SER A 28 10.59 -5.95 -1.36
N GLY A 29 10.23 -6.90 -2.23
CA GLY A 29 11.04 -7.28 -3.39
C GLY A 29 12.08 -8.36 -3.10
N GLU A 30 12.25 -8.75 -1.84
CA GLU A 30 13.17 -9.81 -1.40
C GLU A 30 12.45 -11.09 -0.94
N ALA A 31 11.13 -11.15 -1.11
CA ALA A 31 10.35 -12.31 -0.74
C ALA A 31 10.76 -13.53 -1.55
N THR A 32 11.04 -14.62 -0.84
CA THR A 32 11.42 -15.91 -1.40
C THR A 32 10.22 -16.85 -1.46
N LEU A 33 10.38 -18.00 -2.13
CA LEU A 33 9.36 -19.06 -2.12
C LEU A 33 9.10 -19.57 -0.69
N ALA A 34 10.14 -19.66 0.14
CA ALA A 34 10.01 -20.06 1.54
C ALA A 34 9.19 -19.07 2.37
N ASP A 35 9.21 -17.76 2.03
CA ASP A 35 8.33 -16.79 2.67
C ASP A 35 6.85 -17.02 2.29
N ALA A 36 6.58 -17.45 1.05
CA ALA A 36 5.23 -17.78 0.60
C ALA A 36 4.70 -19.06 1.27
N GLU A 37 5.54 -20.08 1.46
CA GLU A 37 5.19 -21.31 2.18
C GLU A 37 4.85 -21.03 3.65
N GLN A 38 5.72 -20.28 4.34
CA GLN A 38 5.45 -19.90 5.74
C GLN A 38 4.18 -19.06 5.90
N LEU A 39 3.85 -18.22 4.91
CA LEU A 39 2.57 -17.52 4.90
C LEU A 39 1.39 -18.48 4.73
N MET A 40 1.49 -19.47 3.85
CA MET A 40 0.42 -20.47 3.68
C MET A 40 0.21 -21.25 4.97
N ASP A 41 1.29 -21.66 5.64
CA ASP A 41 1.23 -22.34 6.94
C ASP A 41 0.58 -21.44 8.00
N TRP A 42 1.00 -20.18 8.09
CA TRP A 42 0.44 -19.22 9.03
C TRP A 42 -1.06 -19.00 8.81
N ARG A 43 -1.50 -18.85 7.55
CA ARG A 43 -2.93 -18.74 7.18
C ARG A 43 -3.72 -20.00 7.54
N GLY A 44 -3.09 -21.17 7.44
CA GLY A 44 -3.69 -22.46 7.76
C GLY A 44 -3.87 -22.73 9.27
N ARG A 45 -3.25 -21.94 10.15
CA ARG A 45 -3.29 -22.16 11.61
C ARG A 45 -4.69 -22.06 12.21
N SER A 46 -5.50 -21.12 11.74
CA SER A 46 -6.92 -21.03 12.11
C SER A 46 -7.71 -20.17 11.15
N THR A 47 -9.05 -20.28 11.22
CA THR A 47 -9.95 -19.41 10.46
C THR A 47 -9.70 -17.93 10.75
N ALA A 48 -9.38 -17.57 12.01
CA ALA A 48 -9.06 -16.19 12.38
C ALA A 48 -7.82 -15.64 11.65
N HIS A 49 -6.78 -16.47 11.43
CA HIS A 49 -5.58 -16.07 10.68
C HIS A 49 -5.92 -15.80 9.21
N GLU A 50 -6.72 -16.67 8.59
CA GLU A 50 -7.19 -16.48 7.21
C GLU A 50 -8.07 -15.23 7.08
N HIS A 51 -8.96 -14.97 8.04
CA HIS A 51 -9.79 -13.77 8.05
C HIS A 51 -8.95 -12.50 8.18
N ALA A 52 -8.00 -12.47 9.12
CA ALA A 52 -7.10 -11.35 9.32
C ALA A 52 -6.26 -11.07 8.07
N PHE A 53 -5.78 -12.11 7.38
CA PHE A 53 -5.05 -11.96 6.12
C PHE A 53 -5.90 -11.31 5.03
N ARG A 54 -7.14 -11.78 4.84
CA ARG A 54 -8.06 -11.24 3.85
C ARG A 54 -8.35 -9.77 4.10
N ASP A 55 -8.56 -9.39 5.36
CA ASP A 55 -8.85 -8.01 5.71
C ASP A 55 -7.64 -7.10 5.49
N ALA A 56 -6.44 -7.56 5.88
CA ALA A 56 -5.20 -6.83 5.59
C ALA A 56 -4.98 -6.64 4.07
N VAL A 57 -5.27 -7.66 3.25
CA VAL A 57 -5.17 -7.57 1.77
C VAL A 57 -6.16 -6.55 1.20
N LYS A 58 -7.40 -6.50 1.70
CA LYS A 58 -8.39 -5.49 1.28
C LYS A 58 -7.89 -4.08 1.60
N CYS A 59 -7.39 -3.86 2.82
CA CYS A 59 -6.83 -2.58 3.23
C CYS A 59 -5.66 -2.16 2.34
N TRP A 60 -4.72 -3.06 2.07
CA TRP A 60 -3.58 -2.80 1.18
C TRP A 60 -4.02 -2.39 -0.23
N ARG A 61 -5.01 -3.09 -0.81
CA ARG A 61 -5.56 -2.75 -2.14
C ARG A 61 -6.24 -1.38 -2.14
N ALA A 62 -7.01 -1.05 -1.11
CA ALA A 62 -7.66 0.24 -0.98
C ALA A 62 -6.65 1.39 -0.92
N ILE A 63 -5.56 1.21 -0.17
CA ILE A 63 -4.45 2.19 -0.13
C ILE A 63 -3.83 2.35 -1.52
N GLY A 64 -3.52 1.25 -2.21
CA GLY A 64 -2.97 1.29 -3.57
C GLY A 64 -3.88 2.04 -4.57
N GLN A 65 -5.19 1.82 -4.48
CA GLN A 65 -6.17 2.53 -5.31
C GLN A 65 -6.23 4.03 -4.98
N ALA A 66 -6.27 4.38 -3.70
CA ALA A 66 -6.29 5.79 -3.26
C ALA A 66 -5.04 6.54 -3.75
N LEU A 67 -3.87 5.91 -3.69
CA LEU A 67 -2.61 6.48 -4.20
C LEU A 67 -2.62 6.62 -5.73
N ALA A 68 -3.24 5.68 -6.46
CA ALA A 68 -3.35 5.74 -7.91
C ALA A 68 -4.30 6.87 -8.38
N THR A 69 -5.45 7.03 -7.72
CA THR A 69 -6.46 8.05 -8.08
C THR A 69 -6.06 9.45 -7.62
N GLY A 70 -5.27 9.58 -6.55
CA GLY A 70 -4.81 10.86 -6.03
C GLY A 70 -3.72 11.54 -6.87
N ARG A 71 -3.23 10.92 -7.95
CA ARG A 71 -2.26 11.57 -8.85
C ARG A 71 -2.97 12.62 -9.69
N PRO A 72 -2.73 13.94 -9.48
CA PRO A 72 -3.29 14.95 -10.35
C PRO A 72 -2.82 14.67 -11.79
N PRO A 73 -3.69 14.84 -12.80
CA PRO A 73 -3.28 14.67 -14.19
C PRO A 73 -2.05 15.55 -14.46
N PRO A 74 -1.06 15.08 -15.23
CA PRO A 74 0.11 15.90 -15.55
C PRO A 74 -0.42 17.22 -16.10
N ALA A 75 -0.04 18.33 -15.47
CA ALA A 75 -0.46 19.66 -15.88
C ALA A 75 -0.17 19.77 -17.38
N SER A 76 -1.22 19.76 -18.20
CA SER A 76 -1.09 19.89 -19.64
C SER A 76 -0.37 21.19 -19.84
N ARG A 77 0.90 21.11 -20.26
CA ARG A 77 1.77 22.24 -20.50
C ARG A 77 1.08 23.01 -21.63
N ARG A 78 0.22 23.97 -21.27
CA ARG A 78 -0.51 24.81 -22.22
C ARG A 78 0.56 25.32 -23.18
N ARG A 79 0.57 24.79 -24.41
CA ARG A 79 1.47 25.27 -25.45
C ARG A 79 1.13 26.74 -25.59
N ARG A 80 2.03 27.62 -25.15
CA ARG A 80 1.90 29.05 -25.34
C ARG A 80 1.75 29.24 -26.86
N PRO A 81 0.65 29.81 -27.37
CA PRO A 81 0.53 30.03 -28.79
C PRO A 81 1.73 30.89 -29.22
N PRO A 82 2.45 30.51 -30.30
CA PRO A 82 3.57 31.30 -30.77
C PRO A 82 3.03 32.70 -31.13
N LYS A 83 3.62 33.73 -30.51
CA LYS A 83 3.37 35.13 -30.83
C LYS A 83 3.82 35.31 -32.29
N SER A 84 2.86 35.34 -33.22
CA SER A 84 3.11 35.65 -34.61
C SER A 84 3.79 37.03 -34.68
N LYS A 85 5.09 37.02 -34.95
CA LYS A 85 5.80 38.14 -35.54
C LYS A 85 5.79 37.93 -37.05
N ALA A 86 5.05 38.77 -37.78
CA ALA A 86 5.35 39.24 -39.15
C ALA A 86 4.26 40.28 -39.50
N ARG A 87 4.52 41.58 -39.59
CA ARG A 87 5.39 42.33 -40.53
C ARG A 87 4.68 42.58 -41.87
N ALA A 88 4.15 43.79 -42.05
CA ALA A 88 4.21 44.64 -43.25
C ALA A 88 3.61 46.00 -42.88
#